data_AF-A0A7K3RWL1-F1
#
_entry.id   AF-A0A7K3RWL1-F1
#
_cell.length_a   1.000
_cell.length_b   1.000
_cell.length_c   1.000
_cell.angle_alpha   90.00
_cell.angle_beta   90.00
_cell.angle_gamma   90.00
#
_symmetry.space_group_name_H-M   'P 1'
#
loop_
_entity.id
_entity.type
_entity.pdbx_description
1 polymer ?
#
loop_
_entity_poly.entity_id
_entity_poly.type
_entity_poly.pdbx_seq_one_letter_code
_entity_poly.pdbx_strand_id
1 'polypeptide(L)'
;SYTAVVQIGRRITVAGDLAGARPVFHTPWAGGTAYATAALPLADLIEAQLDIGHLAALLACPETPEALGDGTPYEGVRRVPPGHALILREGSREITGYEAVASLAVAAP
;
A
#
# COMPACT_ATOMS: atom_id res chain seq x y z
N SER A 1 -0.43 0.90 -17.16
CA SER A 1 -0.10 1.07 -15.72
C SER A 1 -0.16 2.53 -15.37
N TYR A 2 -0.68 2.88 -14.19
CA TYR A 2 -0.88 4.26 -13.78
C TYR A 2 -0.73 4.41 -12.26
N THR A 3 -0.41 5.62 -11.82
CA THR A 3 -0.68 6.11 -10.47
C THR A 3 -1.33 7.47 -10.63
N ALA A 4 -2.49 7.69 -10.01
CA ALA A 4 -3.22 8.93 -10.13
C ALA A 4 -3.51 9.52 -8.76
N VAL A 5 -3.37 10.84 -8.63
CA VAL A 5 -3.77 11.60 -7.46
C VAL A 5 -4.92 12.50 -7.88
N VAL A 6 -6.04 12.41 -7.19
CA VAL A 6 -7.22 13.24 -7.42
C VAL A 6 -7.58 13.93 -6.11
N GLN A 7 -7.73 15.25 -6.15
CA GLN A 7 -8.20 16.03 -5.00
C GLN A 7 -9.56 16.67 -5.33
N ILE A 8 -10.56 16.37 -4.50
CA ILE A 8 -11.89 16.95 -4.58
C ILE A 8 -12.20 17.57 -3.21
N GLY A 9 -12.15 18.90 -3.14
CA GLY A 9 -12.24 19.63 -1.88
C GLY A 9 -11.15 19.20 -0.90
N ARG A 10 -11.55 18.66 0.26
CA ARG A 10 -10.66 18.19 1.34
C ARG A 10 -10.31 16.70 1.26
N ARG A 11 -10.78 16.00 0.23
CA ARG A 11 -10.51 14.57 0.01
C ARG A 11 -9.43 14.41 -1.05
N ILE A 12 -8.39 13.65 -0.73
CA ILE A 12 -7.36 13.21 -1.69
C ILE A 12 -7.54 11.71 -1.89
N THR A 13 -7.55 11.27 -3.15
CA THR A 13 -7.56 9.86 -3.53
C THR A 13 -6.30 9.57 -4.33
N VAL A 14 -5.50 8.61 -3.88
CA VAL A 14 -4.31 8.12 -4.56
C VAL A 14 -4.61 6.69 -5.04
N ALA A 15 -4.77 6.53 -6.35
CA ALA A 15 -5.09 5.24 -6.96
C ALA A 15 -3.84 4.63 -7.62
N GLY A 16 -3.54 3.38 -7.27
CA GLY A 16 -2.62 2.52 -8.01
C GLY A 16 -3.32 1.82 -9.17
N ASP A 17 -2.59 1.03 -9.96
CA ASP A 17 -3.20 0.15 -10.96
C ASP A 17 -3.61 -1.22 -10.38
N LEU A 18 -4.50 -1.94 -11.08
CA LEU A 18 -5.02 -3.25 -10.66
C LEU A 18 -3.92 -4.29 -10.44
N ALA A 19 -2.88 -4.28 -11.28
CA ALA A 19 -1.77 -5.23 -11.19
C ALA A 19 -0.73 -4.83 -10.14
N GLY A 20 -0.84 -3.63 -9.56
CA GLY A 20 0.15 -3.08 -8.65
C GLY A 20 1.50 -2.80 -9.32
N ALA A 21 1.54 -2.64 -10.65
CA ALA A 21 2.77 -2.42 -11.42
C ALA A 21 3.40 -1.05 -11.13
N ARG A 22 2.60 -0.07 -10.71
CA ARG A 22 3.04 1.22 -10.14
C ARG A 22 2.56 1.30 -8.69
N PRO A 23 3.36 0.82 -7.72
CA PRO A 23 2.95 0.77 -6.32
C PRO A 23 2.82 2.16 -5.71
N VAL A 24 1.91 2.27 -4.74
CA VAL A 24 1.77 3.43 -3.86
C VAL A 24 2.10 2.96 -2.44
N PHE A 25 2.87 3.75 -1.72
CA PHE A 25 3.23 3.52 -0.33
C PHE A 25 2.71 4.64 0.54
N HIS A 26 2.53 4.38 1.82
CA HIS A 26 2.09 5.36 2.78
C HIS A 26 2.64 5.12 4.19
N THR A 27 2.71 6.18 4.98
CA THR A 27 3.10 6.15 6.40
C THR A 27 2.41 7.28 7.17
N PRO A 28 2.08 7.13 8.47
CA PRO A 28 1.66 8.26 9.30
C PRO A 28 2.74 9.35 9.33
N TRP A 29 2.36 10.62 9.17
CA TRP A 29 3.30 11.74 9.22
C TRP A 29 2.60 13.03 9.63
N ALA A 30 3.18 13.77 10.59
CA ALA A 30 2.72 15.10 11.02
C ALA A 30 1.19 15.21 11.26
N GLY A 31 0.58 14.22 11.93
CA GLY A 31 -0.86 14.19 12.19
C GLY A 31 -1.74 13.81 10.99
N GLY A 32 -1.14 13.44 9.86
CA GLY A 32 -1.80 12.93 8.66
C GLY A 32 -1.10 11.69 8.11
N THR A 33 -1.08 11.56 6.78
CA THR A 33 -0.45 10.44 6.07
C THR A 33 0.38 10.98 4.92
N ALA A 34 1.67 10.64 4.90
CA ALA A 34 2.52 10.83 3.73
C ALA A 34 2.34 9.64 2.78
N TYR A 35 2.44 9.89 1.47
CA TYR A 35 2.37 8.87 0.43
C TYR A 35 3.40 9.13 -0.67
N ALA A 36 3.87 8.06 -1.30
CA ALA A 36 4.88 8.14 -2.35
C ALA A 36 4.79 6.93 -3.29
N THR A 37 5.46 7.00 -4.44
CA THR A 37 5.62 5.87 -5.38
C THR A 37 6.83 4.99 -5.06
N ALA A 38 7.59 5.32 -4.02
CA ALA A 38 8.70 4.54 -3.50
C ALA A 38 8.65 4.49 -1.97
N ALA A 39 9.03 3.36 -1.38
CA ALA A 39 9.00 3.18 0.08
C ALA A 39 10.16 3.90 0.80
N LEU A 40 11.36 3.88 0.21
CA LEU A 40 12.57 4.41 0.85
C LEU A 40 12.47 5.90 1.24
N PRO A 41 11.93 6.82 0.41
CA PRO A 41 11.75 8.21 0.83
C PRO A 41 10.80 8.38 2.03
N LEU A 42 9.80 7.51 2.17
CA LEU A 42 8.91 7.53 3.34
C LEU A 42 9.62 6.96 4.57
N ALA A 43 10.43 5.91 4.39
CA ALA A 43 11.25 5.35 5.45
C ALA A 43 12.25 6.37 5.99
N ASP A 44 12.92 7.11 5.11
CA ASP A 44 13.81 8.22 5.45
C ASP A 44 13.07 9.33 6.21
N LEU A 45 11.87 9.71 5.72
CA LEU A 45 11.03 10.72 6.36
C LEU A 45 10.68 10.40 7.82
N ILE A 46 10.45 9.13 8.15
CA ILE A 46 10.09 8.69 9.51
C ILE A 46 11.25 8.03 10.27
N GLU A 47 12.47 8.07 9.74
CA GLU A 47 13.65 7.39 10.28
C GLU A 47 13.38 5.90 10.62
N ALA A 48 12.67 5.21 9.71
CA ALA A 48 12.22 3.84 9.91
C ALA A 48 13.37 2.85 10.13
N GLN A 49 13.16 1.90 11.03
CA GLN A 49 14.02 0.72 11.17
C GLN A 49 13.72 -0.31 10.06
N LEU A 50 14.66 -1.23 9.86
CA LEU A 50 14.47 -2.37 8.95
C LEU A 50 13.80 -3.54 9.67
N ASP A 51 12.74 -4.08 9.05
CA ASP A 51 12.15 -5.35 9.45
C ASP A 51 12.99 -6.50 8.90
N ILE A 52 13.84 -7.06 9.77
CA ILE A 52 14.72 -8.19 9.44
C ILE A 52 13.91 -9.45 9.11
N GLY A 53 12.73 -9.63 9.71
CA GLY A 53 11.86 -10.77 9.43
C GLY A 53 11.31 -10.71 8.00
N HIS A 54 10.87 -9.52 7.56
CA HIS A 54 10.44 -9.27 6.19
C HIS A 54 11.56 -9.56 5.18
N LEU A 55 12.77 -9.07 5.45
CA LEU A 55 13.94 -9.32 4.60
C LEU A 55 14.32 -10.81 4.57
N ALA A 56 14.34 -11.47 5.72
CA ALA A 56 14.64 -12.90 5.80
C ALA A 56 13.62 -13.74 5.01
N ALA A 57 12.34 -13.37 5.06
CA ALA A 57 11.29 -14.00 4.28
C ALA A 57 11.45 -13.77 2.77
N LEU A 58 11.83 -12.57 2.32
CA LEU A 58 12.17 -12.32 0.91
C LEU A 58 13.35 -13.17 0.43
N LEU A 59 14.35 -13.39 1.28
CA LEU A 59 15.50 -14.23 0.96
C LEU A 59 15.13 -15.72 0.96
N ALA A 60 14.27 -16.15 1.87
CA ALA A 60 13.84 -17.54 1.98
C ALA A 60 12.90 -17.95 0.84
N CYS A 61 11.99 -17.06 0.42
CA CYS A 61 10.96 -17.32 -0.57
C CYS A 61 10.82 -16.17 -1.59
N PRO A 62 11.81 -15.95 -2.46
CA PRO A 62 11.85 -14.79 -3.37
C PRO A 62 10.73 -14.79 -4.42
N GLU A 63 10.23 -15.97 -4.78
CA GLU A 63 9.21 -16.15 -5.83
C GLU A 63 7.77 -15.96 -5.33
N THR A 64 7.57 -15.78 -4.01
CA THR A 64 6.24 -15.62 -3.40
C THR A 64 6.14 -14.35 -2.55
N PRO A 65 6.35 -13.16 -3.15
CA PRO A 65 6.30 -11.88 -2.42
C PRO A 65 4.92 -11.59 -1.81
N GLU A 66 3.85 -12.19 -2.33
CA GLU A 66 2.48 -12.08 -1.79
C GLU A 66 2.35 -12.58 -0.35
N ALA A 67 3.24 -13.47 0.10
CA ALA A 67 3.27 -13.96 1.48
C ALA A 67 3.57 -12.85 2.50
N LEU A 68 4.14 -11.72 2.05
CA LEU A 68 4.47 -10.55 2.88
C LEU A 68 3.33 -9.52 2.94
N GLY A 69 2.23 -9.77 2.21
CA GLY A 69 1.09 -8.89 2.12
C GLY A 69 1.48 -7.46 1.71
N ASP A 70 0.91 -6.48 2.40
CA ASP A 70 1.13 -5.05 2.15
C ASP A 70 2.33 -4.46 2.89
N GLY A 71 3.13 -5.30 3.54
CA GLY A 71 4.32 -4.89 4.27
C GLY A 71 5.42 -4.36 3.34
N THR A 72 6.37 -3.64 3.92
CA THR A 72 7.64 -3.31 3.27
C THR A 72 8.79 -3.69 4.21
N PRO A 73 10.04 -3.72 3.74
CA PRO A 73 11.20 -3.91 4.62
C PRO A 73 11.38 -2.79 5.66
N TYR A 74 10.64 -1.68 5.56
CA TYR A 74 10.76 -0.53 6.46
C TYR A 74 9.57 -0.51 7.41
N GLU A 75 9.86 -0.54 8.71
CA GLU A 75 8.83 -0.49 9.74
C GLU A 75 7.99 0.79 9.62
N GLY A 76 6.66 0.67 9.73
CA GLY A 76 5.74 1.80 9.64
C GLY A 76 5.45 2.30 8.21
N VAL A 77 6.13 1.77 7.18
CA VAL A 77 5.81 2.03 5.77
C VAL A 77 5.03 0.84 5.21
N ARG A 78 3.86 1.11 4.62
CA ARG A 78 3.01 0.09 4.00
C ARG A 78 2.72 0.39 2.55
N ARG A 79 2.52 -0.65 1.77
CA ARG A 79 2.04 -0.57 0.39
C ARG A 79 0.52 -0.48 0.40
N VAL A 80 -0.06 0.27 -0.55
CA VAL A 80 -1.48 0.17 -0.89
C VAL A 80 -1.65 -1.10 -1.72
N PRO A 81 -2.58 -2.02 -1.37
CA PRO A 81 -2.75 -3.26 -2.11
C PRO A 81 -3.07 -2.98 -3.60
N PRO A 82 -2.67 -3.87 -4.52
CA PRO A 82 -3.14 -3.81 -5.91
C PRO A 82 -4.67 -3.71 -5.99
N GLY A 83 -5.18 -2.92 -6.92
CA GLY A 83 -6.64 -2.71 -7.05
C GLY A 83 -7.30 -1.87 -5.94
N HIS A 84 -6.50 -1.21 -5.09
CA HIS A 84 -6.99 -0.34 -4.02
C HIS A 84 -6.54 1.11 -4.20
N ALA A 85 -7.31 2.02 -3.62
CA ALA A 85 -6.99 3.43 -3.51
C ALA A 85 -6.78 3.83 -2.05
N LEU A 86 -5.80 4.69 -1.80
CA LEU A 86 -5.62 5.39 -0.53
C LEU A 86 -6.45 6.67 -0.56
N ILE A 87 -7.38 6.81 0.37
CA ILE A 87 -8.23 7.99 0.53
C ILE A 87 -7.83 8.71 1.81
N LEU A 88 -7.53 10.01 1.69
CA LEU A 88 -7.14 10.86 2.80
C LEU A 88 -8.19 11.95 3.02
N ARG A 89 -8.60 12.16 4.27
CA ARG A 89 -9.54 13.21 4.66
C ARG A 89 -9.32 13.62 6.10
N GLU A 90 -9.05 14.90 6.35
CA GLU A 90 -8.99 15.47 7.71
C GLU A 90 -8.07 14.67 8.67
N GLY A 91 -6.91 14.22 8.17
CA GLY A 91 -5.96 13.42 8.94
C GLY A 91 -6.30 11.93 9.02
N SER A 92 -7.52 11.52 8.68
CA SER A 92 -7.88 10.12 8.53
C SER A 92 -7.41 9.57 7.19
N ARG A 93 -7.14 8.26 7.18
CA ARG A 93 -6.84 7.49 5.97
C ARG A 93 -7.77 6.29 5.88
N GLU A 94 -8.16 5.96 4.66
CA GLU A 94 -8.93 4.76 4.32
C GLU A 94 -8.25 4.09 3.11
N ILE A 95 -8.25 2.77 3.07
CA ILE A 95 -7.81 1.98 1.92
C ILE A 95 -9.02 1.23 1.42
N THR A 96 -9.41 1.48 0.17
CA THR A 96 -10.64 0.92 -0.40
C THR A 96 -10.34 0.24 -1.72
N GLY A 97 -10.75 -1.02 -1.85
CA GLY A 97 -10.73 -1.75 -3.13
C GLY A 97 -11.76 -1.15 -4.07
N TYR A 98 -11.39 -0.92 -5.33
CA TYR A 98 -12.30 -0.38 -6.34
C TYR A 98 -12.70 -1.42 -7.40
N GLU A 99 -12.27 -2.67 -7.24
CA GLU A 99 -12.79 -3.80 -7.99
C GLU A 99 -13.84 -4.56 -7.17
N ALA A 100 -14.91 -5.00 -7.83
CA ALA A 100 -15.89 -5.87 -7.20
C ALA A 100 -15.26 -7.26 -7.00
N VAL A 101 -15.12 -7.69 -5.75
CA VAL A 101 -14.69 -9.06 -5.45
C VAL A 101 -15.81 -10.00 -5.88
N ALA A 102 -15.65 -10.67 -7.02
CA ALA A 102 -16.54 -11.77 -7.37
C ALA A 102 -16.42 -12.84 -6.27
N SER A 103 -17.56 -13.23 -5.67
CA SER A 103 -17.57 -14.29 -4.68
C SER A 103 -17.01 -15.56 -5.30
N LEU A 104 -15.88 -16.05 -4.77
CA LEU A 104 -15.29 -17.34 -5.14
C LEU A 104 -15.98 -18.52 -4.43
N ALA A 105 -17.17 -18.31 -3.87
CA ALA A 105 -17.96 -19.41 -3.31
C ALA A 105 -18.31 -20.40 -4.44
N VAL A 106 -17.48 -21.44 -4.57
CA VAL A 106 -17.77 -22.62 -5.36
C VAL A 106 -19.02 -23.24 -4.74
N ALA A 107 -20.13 -23.24 -5.48
CA ALA A 107 -21.27 -24.04 -5.11
C ALA A 107 -20.79 -25.50 -5.01
N ALA A 108 -20.86 -26.09 -3.82
CA ALA A 108 -20.64 -27.52 -3.65
C ALA A 108 -21.65 -28.28 -4.53
N PRO A 109 -21.26 -29.43 -5.12
CA PRO A 109 -22.10 -30.20 -6.03
C PRO A 109 -23.34 -30.79 -5.37
#